data_AF-A0A1F5A654-F1
#
_entry.id   AF-A0A1F5A654-F1
#
_cell.length_a   1.000
_cell.length_b   1.000
_cell.length_c   1.000
_cell.angle_alpha   90.00
_cell.angle_beta   90.00
_cell.angle_gamma   90.00
#
_symmetry.space_group_name_H-M   'P 1'
#
loop_
_entity.id
_entity.type
_entity.pdbx_description
1 polymer ?
#
loop_
_entity_poly.entity_id
_entity_poly.type
_entity_poly.pdbx_seq_one_letter_code
_entity_poly.pdbx_strand_id
1 'polypeptide(L)'
;MTRSRPALATALLWGSVWGLGEATLGHLLHLVRVPGLPGLVMVPFAVAVMGRAAARSRSAAAVFLAGIVAAGFKLFDLLVPGTDLLALSRPIQAILLEALAAAVWVKRDSPHPGTVPETVRS
;
A
#
# COMPACT_ATOMS: atom_id res chain seq x y z
N MET A 1 -3.76 26.50 0.35
CA MET A 1 -3.53 25.63 1.52
C MET A 1 -4.32 24.34 1.35
N THR A 2 -3.71 23.23 0.90
CA THR A 2 -4.42 21.94 0.81
C THR A 2 -4.55 21.35 2.21
N ARG A 3 -5.78 21.22 2.75
CA ARG A 3 -6.02 20.50 4.00
C ARG A 3 -5.40 19.10 3.91
N SER A 4 -4.46 18.79 4.78
CA SER A 4 -4.01 17.43 5.00
C SER A 4 -5.24 16.58 5.34
N ARG A 5 -5.61 15.63 4.47
CA ARG A 5 -6.68 14.69 4.82
C ARG A 5 -6.22 13.86 6.02
N PRO A 6 -7.13 13.47 6.94
CA PRO A 6 -6.73 12.65 8.07
C PRO A 6 -6.05 11.38 7.56
N ALA A 7 -4.91 11.04 8.18
CA ALA A 7 -4.07 9.90 7.80
C ALA A 7 -4.89 8.60 7.71
N LEU A 8 -5.81 8.40 8.65
CA LEU A 8 -6.72 7.27 8.68
C LEU A 8 -7.64 7.21 7.45
N ALA A 9 -8.31 8.31 7.08
CA ALA A 9 -9.20 8.31 5.92
C ALA A 9 -8.43 8.07 4.61
N THR A 10 -7.20 8.58 4.53
CA THR A 10 -6.31 8.33 3.39
C THR A 10 -5.92 6.86 3.32
N ALA A 11 -5.58 6.25 4.46
CA ALA A 11 -5.24 4.84 4.57
C ALA A 11 -6.41 3.94 4.20
N LEU A 12 -7.61 4.22 4.71
CA LEU A 12 -8.84 3.48 4.38
C LEU A 12 -9.14 3.57 2.89
N LEU A 13 -9.17 4.78 2.31
CA LEU A 13 -9.48 4.97 0.90
C LEU A 13 -8.49 4.24 -0.01
N TRP A 14 -7.19 4.51 0.14
CA TRP A 14 -6.17 3.92 -0.74
C TRP A 14 -5.93 2.45 -0.45
N GLY A 15 -6.04 2.04 0.82
CA GLY A 15 -5.98 0.63 1.20
C GLY A 15 -7.13 -0.18 0.61
N SER A 16 -8.36 0.35 0.61
CA SER A 16 -9.49 -0.31 -0.06
C SER A 16 -9.32 -0.36 -1.58
N VAL A 17 -8.77 0.68 -2.22
CA VAL A 17 -8.45 0.65 -3.66
C VAL A 17 -7.43 -0.45 -3.97
N TRP A 18 -6.38 -0.58 -3.16
CA TRP A 18 -5.39 -1.63 -3.33
C TRP A 18 -6.00 -3.02 -3.08
N GLY A 19 -6.71 -3.20 -1.97
CA GLY A 19 -7.36 -4.48 -1.62
C GLY A 19 -8.38 -4.94 -2.67
N LEU A 20 -9.18 -4.03 -3.22
CA LEU A 20 -10.09 -4.34 -4.33
C LEU A 20 -9.32 -4.69 -5.61
N GLY A 21 -8.21 -4.01 -5.90
CA GLY A 21 -7.33 -4.35 -7.01
C GLY A 21 -6.75 -5.76 -6.88
N GLU A 22 -6.28 -6.14 -5.70
CA GLU A 22 -5.82 -7.51 -5.42
C GLU A 22 -6.92 -8.56 -5.57
N ALA A 23 -8.11 -8.28 -5.05
CA ALA A 23 -9.26 -9.19 -5.14
C ALA A 23 -9.80 -9.34 -6.56
N THR A 24 -9.69 -8.31 -7.40
CA THR A 24 -10.22 -8.31 -8.77
C THR A 24 -9.12 -8.54 -9.80
N LEU A 25 -8.28 -7.54 -10.06
CA LEU A 25 -7.20 -7.59 -11.03
C LEU A 25 -6.19 -8.69 -10.69
N GLY A 26 -5.78 -8.80 -9.43
CA GLY A 26 -4.88 -9.87 -8.98
C GLY A 26 -5.47 -11.25 -9.25
N HIS A 27 -6.75 -11.45 -8.91
CA HIS A 27 -7.45 -12.70 -9.19
C HIS A 27 -7.54 -13.01 -10.70
N LEU A 28 -7.94 -12.03 -11.51
CA LEU A 28 -8.02 -12.17 -12.97
C LEU A 28 -6.66 -12.53 -13.58
N LEU A 29 -5.57 -11.89 -13.14
CA LEU A 29 -4.22 -12.19 -13.61
C LEU A 29 -3.78 -13.60 -13.24
N HIS A 30 -4.19 -14.11 -12.07
CA HIS A 30 -3.94 -15.50 -11.69
C HIS A 30 -4.69 -16.51 -12.58
N LEU A 31 -5.87 -16.16 -13.12
CA LEU A 31 -6.60 -17.02 -14.06
C LEU A 31 -5.89 -17.19 -15.40
N VAL A 32 -5.10 -16.22 -15.83
CA VAL A 32 -4.33 -16.29 -17.09
C VAL A 32 -3.18 -17.31 -17.01
N ARG A 33 -2.83 -17.79 -15.80
CA ARG A 33 -1.80 -18.82 -15.55
C ARG A 33 -0.41 -18.52 -16.13
N VAL A 34 -0.11 -17.26 -16.43
CA VAL A 34 1.23 -16.84 -16.86
C VAL A 34 2.10 -16.63 -15.63
N PRO A 35 3.20 -17.39 -15.46
CA PRO A 35 4.10 -17.22 -14.32
C PRO A 35 4.68 -15.81 -14.28
N GLY A 36 4.69 -15.17 -13.10
CA GLY A 36 5.27 -13.85 -12.88
C GLY A 36 4.45 -12.65 -13.39
N LEU A 37 3.46 -12.85 -14.26
CA LEU A 37 2.59 -11.78 -14.75
C LEU A 37 1.80 -11.06 -13.65
N PRO A 38 1.22 -11.75 -12.65
CA PRO A 38 0.53 -11.07 -11.54
C PRO A 38 1.46 -10.11 -10.80
N GLY A 39 2.66 -10.57 -10.43
CA GLY A 39 3.64 -9.73 -9.74
C GLY A 39 4.09 -8.53 -10.57
N LEU A 40 4.31 -8.72 -11.88
CA LEU A 40 4.74 -7.66 -12.79
C LEU A 40 3.74 -6.50 -12.87
N VAL A 41 2.43 -6.77 -12.76
CA VAL A 41 1.38 -5.77 -12.85
C VAL A 41 0.98 -5.24 -11.46
N MET A 42 0.88 -6.12 -10.47
CA MET A 42 0.40 -5.77 -9.14
C MET A 42 1.40 -4.95 -8.35
N VAL A 43 2.72 -5.18 -8.51
CA VAL A 43 3.74 -4.39 -7.82
C VAL A 43 3.73 -2.91 -8.26
N PRO A 44 3.77 -2.55 -9.56
CA PRO A 44 3.62 -1.16 -9.98
C PRO A 44 2.29 -0.53 -9.56
N PHE A 45 1.21 -1.30 -9.58
CA PHE A 45 -0.10 -0.86 -9.09
C PHE A 45 -0.05 -0.50 -7.59
N ALA A 46 0.51 -1.39 -6.77
CA ALA A 46 0.71 -1.17 -5.33
C ALA A 46 1.55 0.09 -5.08
N VAL A 47 2.67 0.25 -5.78
CA VAL A 47 3.52 1.45 -5.69
C VAL A 47 2.75 2.72 -6.06
N ALA A 48 1.93 2.69 -7.12
CA ALA A 48 1.12 3.84 -7.51
C ALA A 48 0.06 4.21 -6.47
N VAL A 49 -0.53 3.22 -5.79
CA VAL A 49 -1.50 3.45 -4.71
C VAL A 49 -0.80 3.99 -3.46
N MET A 50 0.32 3.40 -3.05
CA MET A 50 1.13 3.85 -1.91
C MET A 50 1.68 5.27 -2.13
N GLY A 51 2.14 5.58 -3.35
CA GLY A 51 2.58 6.93 -3.73
C GLY A 51 1.46 7.96 -3.61
N ARG A 52 0.22 7.61 -3.98
CA ARG A 52 -0.95 8.49 -3.77
C ARG A 52 -1.33 8.63 -2.29
N ALA A 53 -1.23 7.56 -1.50
CA ALA A 53 -1.44 7.63 -0.06
C ALA A 53 -0.41 8.56 0.61
N ALA A 54 0.86 8.41 0.24
CA ALA A 54 1.96 9.26 0.70
C ALA A 54 1.75 10.73 0.31
N ALA A 55 1.47 11.01 -0.97
CA ALA A 55 1.29 12.38 -1.46
C ALA A 55 0.10 13.10 -0.80
N ARG A 56 -0.96 12.38 -0.42
CA ARG A 56 -2.19 12.96 0.15
C ARG A 56 -2.15 13.15 1.66
N SER A 57 -1.37 12.34 2.37
CA SER A 57 -1.28 12.37 3.84
C SER A 57 0.05 12.90 4.37
N ARG A 58 1.11 12.87 3.54
CA ARG A 58 2.51 13.05 3.96
C ARG A 58 2.87 12.24 5.21
N SER A 59 2.33 11.03 5.30
CA SER A 59 2.45 10.18 6.49
C SER A 59 2.86 8.77 6.10
N ALA A 60 4.02 8.34 6.58
CA ALA A 60 4.46 6.94 6.49
C ALA A 60 3.47 5.98 7.15
N ALA A 61 2.86 6.39 8.27
CA ALA A 61 1.85 5.59 8.96
C ALA A 61 0.61 5.36 8.09
N ALA A 62 0.17 6.37 7.33
CA ALA A 62 -0.97 6.21 6.41
C ALA A 62 -0.66 5.21 5.28
N VAL A 63 0.57 5.18 4.76
CA VAL A 63 1.00 4.22 3.74
C VAL A 63 0.99 2.80 4.31
N PHE A 64 1.56 2.60 5.50
CA PHE A 64 1.57 1.29 6.14
C PHE A 64 0.16 0.79 6.48
N LEU A 65 -0.68 1.68 7.03
CA LEU A 65 -2.09 1.36 7.32
C LEU A 65 -2.88 1.02 6.05
N ALA A 66 -2.59 1.66 4.91
CA ALA A 66 -3.20 1.29 3.64
C ALA A 66 -2.86 -0.16 3.25
N GLY A 67 -1.62 -0.60 3.49
CA GLY A 67 -1.21 -2.00 3.30
C GLY A 67 -1.92 -2.96 4.24
N ILE A 68 -2.12 -2.59 5.52
CA ILE A 68 -2.90 -3.40 6.47
C ILE A 68 -4.35 -3.55 5.99
N VAL A 69 -4.97 -2.46 5.53
CA VAL A 69 -6.32 -2.51 4.97
C VAL A 69 -6.36 -3.42 3.74
N ALA A 70 -5.40 -3.29 2.81
CA ALA A 70 -5.32 -4.13 1.63
C ALA A 70 -5.12 -5.63 1.96
N ALA A 71 -4.24 -5.95 2.92
CA ALA A 71 -4.04 -7.31 3.42
C ALA A 71 -5.33 -7.86 4.08
N GLY A 72 -6.09 -6.99 4.74
CA GLY A 72 -7.43 -7.28 5.27
C GLY A 72 -8.37 -7.84 4.20
N PHE A 73 -8.30 -7.32 2.97
CA PHE A 73 -9.15 -7.83 1.88
C PHE A 73 -8.80 -9.27 1.50
N LYS A 74 -7.54 -9.69 1.64
CA LYS A 74 -7.16 -11.09 1.38
C LYS A 74 -7.73 -12.06 2.39
N LEU A 75 -8.07 -11.66 3.61
CA LEU A 75 -8.78 -12.54 4.54
C LEU A 75 -10.18 -12.93 4.02
N PHE A 76 -10.81 -12.15 3.13
CA PHE A 76 -12.08 -12.55 2.53
C PHE A 76 -11.95 -13.76 1.60
N ASP A 77 -10.76 -14.06 1.07
CA ASP A 77 -10.52 -15.26 0.26
C ASP A 77 -10.73 -16.54 1.10
N LEU A 78 -10.69 -16.47 2.44
CA LEU A 78 -11.05 -17.58 3.33
C LEU A 78 -12.53 -17.97 3.27
N LEU A 79 -13.39 -17.08 2.79
CA LEU A 79 -14.81 -17.36 2.58
C LEU A 79 -15.04 -18.17 1.28
N VAL A 80 -14.02 -18.32 0.44
CA VAL A 80 -14.09 -19.12 -0.78
C VAL A 80 -13.78 -20.59 -0.44
N PRO A 81 -14.67 -21.54 -0.75
CA PRO A 81 -14.44 -22.95 -0.49
C PRO A 81 -13.18 -23.46 -1.23
N GLY A 82 -12.28 -24.12 -0.50
CA GLY A 82 -11.06 -24.70 -1.07
C GLY A 82 -9.81 -23.80 -1.01
N THR A 83 -9.87 -22.64 -0.35
CA THR A 83 -8.70 -21.78 -0.13
C THR A 83 -7.72 -22.40 0.86
N ASP A 84 -6.47 -22.57 0.43
CA ASP A 84 -5.37 -22.98 1.31
C ASP A 84 -4.80 -21.77 2.08
N LEU A 85 -4.75 -21.88 3.40
CA LEU A 85 -4.18 -20.87 4.31
C LEU A 85 -2.72 -20.57 3.97
N LEU A 86 -1.93 -21.58 3.57
CA LEU A 86 -0.53 -21.38 3.20
C LEU A 86 -0.41 -20.60 1.89
N ALA A 87 -1.26 -20.89 0.91
CA ALA A 87 -1.32 -20.14 -0.34
C ALA A 87 -1.74 -18.67 -0.11
N LEU A 88 -2.60 -18.41 0.88
CA LEU A 88 -3.02 -17.06 1.25
C LEU A 88 -1.96 -16.26 2.02
N SER A 89 -1.10 -16.96 2.78
CA SER A 89 -0.08 -16.32 3.61
C SER A 89 0.97 -15.55 2.79
N ARG A 90 1.29 -16.01 1.57
CA ARG A 90 2.35 -15.42 0.73
C ARG A 90 1.94 -14.05 0.19
N PRO A 91 0.76 -13.87 -0.44
CA PRO A 91 0.27 -12.55 -0.85
C PRO A 91 0.15 -11.58 0.33
N ILE A 92 -0.36 -12.03 1.47
CA ILE A 92 -0.50 -11.18 2.66
C ILE A 92 0.87 -10.66 3.12
N GLN A 93 1.87 -11.54 3.23
CA GLN A 93 3.23 -11.13 3.59
C GLN A 93 3.83 -10.16 2.57
N ALA A 94 3.63 -10.40 1.28
CA ALA A 94 4.11 -9.51 0.22
C ALA A 94 3.51 -8.09 0.36
N ILE A 95 2.19 -7.98 0.49
CA ILE A 95 1.49 -6.69 0.67
C ILE A 95 2.02 -5.94 1.89
N LEU A 96 2.18 -6.63 3.03
CA LEU A 96 2.66 -6.03 4.26
C LEU A 96 4.12 -5.56 4.15
N LEU A 97 4.98 -6.35 3.50
CA LEU A 97 6.39 -6.00 3.28
C LEU A 97 6.55 -4.84 2.30
N GLU A 98 5.77 -4.80 1.22
CA GLU A 98 5.75 -3.68 0.28
C GLU A 98 5.30 -2.38 0.97
N ALA A 99 4.22 -2.45 1.74
CA ALA A 99 3.70 -1.31 2.51
C ALA A 99 4.71 -0.82 3.55
N LEU A 100 5.40 -1.75 4.23
CA LEU A 100 6.47 -1.40 5.17
C LEU A 100 7.65 -0.74 4.46
N ALA A 101 8.11 -1.28 3.33
CA ALA A 101 9.20 -0.72 2.55
C ALA A 101 8.87 0.71 2.07
N ALA A 102 7.66 0.92 1.55
CA ALA A 102 7.21 2.24 1.12
C ALA A 102 7.05 3.22 2.30
N ALA A 103 6.53 2.76 3.45
CA ALA A 103 6.44 3.59 4.64
C ALA A 103 7.82 4.02 5.16
N VAL A 104 8.80 3.10 5.17
CA VAL A 104 10.19 3.42 5.53
C VAL A 104 10.78 4.44 4.56
N TRP A 105 10.55 4.27 3.26
CA TRP A 105 10.99 5.22 2.23
C TRP A 105 10.43 6.62 2.48
N VAL A 106 9.12 6.74 2.66
CA VAL A 106 8.44 8.02 2.93
C VAL A 106 8.93 8.67 4.22
N LYS A 107 9.20 7.88 5.27
CA LYS A 107 9.74 8.39 6.53
C LYS A 107 11.14 8.97 6.36
N ARG A 108 11.99 8.36 5.53
CA ARG A 108 13.35 8.85 5.24
C ARG A 108 13.33 10.14 4.42
N ASP A 109 12.40 10.25 3.47
CA ASP A 109 12.30 11.40 2.57
C ASP A 109 11.57 12.61 3.20
N SER A 110 11.01 12.43 4.40
CA SER A 110 10.38 13.53 5.14
C SER A 110 11.46 14.49 5.66
N PRO A 111 11.39 15.82 5.37
CA PRO A 111 12.40 16.78 5.80
C PRO A 111 12.60 16.75 7.33
N HIS A 112 13.85 16.69 7.78
CA HIS A 112 14.17 16.80 9.20
C HIS A 112 13.74 18.16 9.75
N PRO A 113 13.03 18.23 10.90
CA PRO A 113 12.59 19.47 11.54
C PRO A 113 13.76 20.23 12.22
N GLY A 114 14.79 20.56 11.44
CA GLY A 114 15.99 21.28 11.88
C GLY A 114 16.89 21.77 10.74
N THR A 115 16.49 21.60 9.48
CA THR A 115 17.29 22.02 8.30
C THR A 115 16.65 23.21 7.60
N VAL A 116 16.34 24.27 8.36
CA VAL A 116 16.19 25.60 7.76
C VAL A 116 17.57 26.25 7.91
N PRO A 117 18.31 26.51 6.82
CA PRO A 117 19.53 27.30 6.90
C PRO A 117 19.19 28.67 7.51
N GLU A 118 19.95 29.07 8.51
CA GLU A 118 19.80 30.34 9.23
C GLU A 118 19.99 31.58 8.34
N THR A 119 20.32 31.39 7.06
CA THR A 119 20.68 32.43 6.09
C THR A 119 19.50 33.17 5.46
N VAL A 120 18.25 32.90 5.89
CA VAL A 120 17.04 33.62 5.42
C VAL A 120 16.41 34.46 6.55
N ARG A 121 17.24 34.95 7.48
CA ARG A 121 16.87 35.94 8.50
C ARG A 121 17.84 37.11 8.43
N SER A 122 17.79 37.88 7.35
CA SER A 122 18.41 39.21 7.25
C SER A 122 17.62 40.07 6.30
#